data_AF-A0A955YYB8-F1
#
_entry.id   AF-A0A955YYB8-F1
#
_cell.length_a   1.000
_cell.length_b   1.000
_cell.length_c   1.000
_cell.angle_alpha   90.00
_cell.angle_beta   90.00
_cell.angle_gamma   90.00
#
_symmetry.space_group_name_H-M   'P 1'
#
loop_
_entity.id
_entity.type
_entity.pdbx_description
1 polymer ?
#
loop_
_entity_poly.entity_id
_entity_poly.type
_entity_poly.pdbx_seq_one_letter_code
_entity_poly.pdbx_strand_id
1 'polypeptide(L)'
;IAPSLNASNVVFRDLMTGKFPAVIRLTWGIVDVRDVALAHIRAMETPAASGRYLCVAGTRTVADVTALLRRAGYDKGLPKFSLASPLGDALTKGLSYLQPRDVGTYLRTHVGRDWGVDNGKITRELGMEFRAMDETILDAVKDMERWGHLPAKA
;
A
#
# COMPACT_ATOMS: atom_id res chain seq x y z
N ILE A 1 -22.88 1.39 13.11
CA ILE A 1 -22.56 1.22 11.66
C ILE A 1 -21.09 1.58 11.52
N ALA A 2 -20.22 0.61 11.24
CA ALA A 2 -18.81 0.92 10.99
C ALA A 2 -18.68 1.65 9.64
N PRO A 3 -17.82 2.66 9.50
CA PRO A 3 -17.62 3.37 8.24
C PRO A 3 -17.17 2.40 7.14
N SER A 4 -17.57 2.63 5.88
CA SER A 4 -17.11 1.79 4.77
C SER A 4 -15.61 1.97 4.52
N LEU A 5 -14.90 0.88 4.23
CA LEU A 5 -13.48 0.95 3.87
C LEU A 5 -13.28 1.63 2.51
N ASN A 6 -12.25 2.48 2.43
CA ASN A 6 -11.76 2.99 1.14
C ASN A 6 -10.99 1.90 0.37
N ALA A 7 -10.72 2.16 -0.92
CA ALA A 7 -10.06 1.20 -1.80
C ALA A 7 -8.67 0.75 -1.29
N SER A 8 -7.87 1.68 -0.76
CA SER A 8 -6.52 1.36 -0.24
C SER A 8 -6.60 0.40 0.95
N ASN A 9 -7.51 0.65 1.89
CA ASN A 9 -7.68 -0.19 3.08
C ASN A 9 -8.32 -1.55 2.74
N VAL A 10 -9.15 -1.62 1.69
CA VAL A 10 -9.66 -2.90 1.17
C VAL A 10 -8.51 -3.82 0.75
N VAL A 11 -7.44 -3.30 0.15
CA VAL A 11 -6.27 -4.10 -0.23
C VAL A 11 -5.58 -4.71 0.99
N PHE A 12 -5.37 -3.93 2.05
CA PHE A 12 -4.80 -4.46 3.30
C PHE A 12 -5.71 -5.49 3.97
N ARG A 13 -7.03 -5.23 4.02
CA ARG A 13 -8.00 -6.21 4.53
C ARG A 13 -7.94 -7.51 3.74
N ASP A 14 -7.96 -7.43 2.41
CA ASP A 14 -7.96 -8.60 1.53
C ASP A 14 -6.63 -9.39 1.63
N LEU A 15 -5.50 -8.69 1.83
CA LEU A 15 -4.21 -9.31 2.13
C LEU A 15 -4.24 -10.08 3.46
N MET A 16 -4.81 -9.49 4.51
CA MET A 16 -4.84 -10.05 5.87
C MET A 16 -5.93 -11.09 6.10
N THR A 17 -6.91 -11.19 5.21
CA THR A 17 -8.02 -12.16 5.29
C THR A 17 -7.84 -13.38 4.40
N GLY A 18 -6.68 -13.51 3.74
CA GLY A 18 -6.33 -14.67 2.91
C GLY A 18 -6.93 -14.65 1.51
N LYS A 19 -7.52 -13.53 1.09
CA LYS A 19 -7.99 -13.37 -0.30
C LYS A 19 -6.82 -13.27 -1.28
N PHE A 20 -5.65 -12.87 -0.79
CA PHE A 20 -4.40 -12.90 -1.53
C PHE A 20 -3.76 -14.27 -1.29
N PRO A 21 -3.84 -15.21 -2.25
CA PRO A 21 -3.33 -16.55 -2.02
C PRO A 21 -1.81 -16.51 -1.84
N ALA A 22 -1.10 -15.79 -2.71
CA ALA A 22 0.36 -15.71 -2.72
C ALA A 22 0.86 -14.28 -2.52
N VAL A 23 2.08 -14.16 -2.02
CA VAL A 23 2.88 -12.94 -2.21
C VAL A 23 3.34 -12.90 -3.67
N ILE A 24 2.96 -11.84 -4.38
CA ILE A 24 3.39 -11.55 -5.75
C ILE A 24 4.32 -10.33 -5.76
N ARG A 25 5.16 -10.20 -6.78
CA ARG A 25 6.15 -9.11 -6.88
C ARG A 25 5.48 -7.81 -7.32
N LEU A 26 4.84 -7.15 -6.37
CA LEU A 26 4.19 -5.85 -6.49
C LEU A 26 4.85 -4.85 -5.54
N THR A 27 4.96 -3.62 -5.99
CA THR A 27 5.44 -2.47 -5.21
C THR A 27 4.33 -1.44 -5.03
N TRP A 28 4.13 -0.98 -3.80
CA TRP A 28 3.14 0.02 -3.41
C TRP A 28 3.82 1.30 -2.92
N GLY A 29 3.29 2.45 -3.33
CA GLY A 29 3.61 3.73 -2.71
C GLY A 29 2.78 3.91 -1.45
N ILE A 30 3.42 4.27 -0.35
CA ILE A 30 2.77 4.43 0.95
C ILE A 30 2.86 5.90 1.37
N VAL A 31 1.75 6.42 1.88
CA VAL A 31 1.66 7.76 2.46
C VAL A 31 0.59 7.76 3.55
N ASP A 32 0.83 8.52 4.61
CA ASP A 32 -0.15 8.72 5.67
C ASP A 32 -1.20 9.76 5.23
N VAL A 33 -2.48 9.51 5.52
CA VAL A 33 -3.56 10.45 5.19
C VAL A 33 -3.38 11.81 5.87
N ARG A 34 -2.74 11.84 7.05
CA ARG A 34 -2.39 13.07 7.77
C ARG A 34 -1.35 13.88 6.99
N ASP A 35 -0.39 13.22 6.37
CA ASP A 35 0.61 13.87 5.52
C ASP A 35 -0.01 14.37 4.21
N VAL A 36 -0.97 13.64 3.64
CA VAL A 36 -1.72 14.09 2.45
C VAL A 36 -2.50 15.37 2.75
N ALA A 37 -3.20 15.43 3.88
CA ALA A 37 -3.93 16.63 4.29
C ALA A 37 -2.97 17.82 4.50
N LEU A 38 -1.84 17.60 5.18
CA LEU A 38 -0.83 18.63 5.38
C LEU A 38 -0.23 19.10 4.05
N ALA A 39 0.09 18.18 3.14
CA ALA A 39 0.63 18.49 1.83
C ALA A 39 -0.32 19.39 1.02
N HIS A 40 -1.63 19.12 1.08
CA HIS A 40 -2.62 19.98 0.45
C HIS A 40 -2.62 21.40 1.04
N ILE A 41 -2.60 21.53 2.36
CA ILE A 41 -2.53 22.84 3.03
C ILE A 41 -1.27 23.60 2.62
N ARG A 42 -0.11 22.95 2.71
CA ARG A 42 1.19 23.56 2.35
C ARG A 42 1.25 23.97 0.89
N ALA A 43 0.69 23.17 -0.01
CA ALA A 43 0.62 23.51 -1.43
C ALA A 43 -0.26 24.75 -1.69
N MET A 44 -1.34 24.94 -0.93
CA MET A 44 -2.19 26.12 -1.05
C MET A 44 -1.57 27.38 -0.43
N GLU A 45 -0.85 27.22 0.69
CA GLU A 45 -0.29 28.34 1.46
C GLU A 45 1.09 28.81 0.98
N THR A 46 1.78 28.03 0.14
CA THR A 46 3.11 28.36 -0.38
C THR A 46 2.98 29.09 -1.72
N PRO A 47 3.23 30.41 -1.82
CA PRO A 47 3.00 31.17 -3.06
C PRO A 47 3.86 30.71 -4.24
N ALA A 48 5.04 30.14 -3.96
CA ALA A 48 5.94 29.60 -4.97
C ALA A 48 5.56 28.17 -5.43
N ALA A 49 4.58 27.53 -4.79
CA ALA A 49 4.19 26.18 -5.14
C ALA A 49 3.61 26.13 -6.56
N SER A 50 4.13 25.22 -7.39
CA SER A 50 3.71 25.13 -8.78
C SER A 50 3.92 23.73 -9.38
N GLY A 51 3.08 23.42 -10.37
CA GLY A 51 3.11 22.14 -11.09
C GLY A 51 2.64 20.97 -10.24
N ARG A 52 3.39 19.86 -10.27
CA ARG A 52 3.03 18.61 -9.58
C ARG A 52 4.00 18.32 -8.42
N TYR A 53 3.45 17.73 -7.36
CA TYR A 53 4.17 17.22 -6.20
C TYR A 53 3.78 15.76 -5.97
N LEU A 54 4.76 14.87 -5.83
CA LEU A 54 4.51 13.48 -5.46
C LEU A 54 4.39 13.38 -3.94
N CYS A 55 3.15 13.25 -3.45
CA CYS A 55 2.86 13.07 -2.03
C CYS A 55 2.94 11.59 -1.66
N VAL A 56 4.16 11.10 -1.44
CA VAL A 56 4.47 9.70 -1.12
C VAL A 56 5.67 9.66 -0.18
N ALA A 57 5.59 8.88 0.90
CA ALA A 57 6.70 8.74 1.85
C ALA A 57 7.82 7.86 1.27
N GLY A 58 7.43 6.84 0.51
CA GLY A 58 8.31 5.93 -0.19
C GLY A 58 7.55 4.74 -0.74
N THR A 59 8.28 3.70 -1.14
CA THR A 59 7.70 2.45 -1.64
C THR A 59 8.03 1.25 -0.75
N ARG A 60 7.14 0.26 -0.79
CA ARG A 60 7.28 -1.04 -0.14
C ARG A 60 6.80 -2.13 -1.07
N THR A 61 7.49 -3.26 -1.11
CA THR A 61 6.95 -4.43 -1.79
C THR A 61 5.87 -5.09 -0.94
N VAL A 62 4.97 -5.85 -1.58
CA VAL A 62 3.98 -6.67 -0.85
C VAL A 62 4.66 -7.67 0.09
N ALA A 63 5.86 -8.15 -0.28
CA ALA A 63 6.68 -8.98 0.58
C ALA A 63 7.12 -8.24 1.86
N ASP A 64 7.57 -6.98 1.73
CA ASP A 64 7.97 -6.15 2.87
C ASP A 64 6.80 -5.88 3.81
N VAL A 65 5.63 -5.55 3.25
CA VAL A 65 4.41 -5.32 4.02
C VAL A 65 3.99 -6.61 4.74
N THR A 66 3.99 -7.75 4.06
CA THR A 66 3.63 -9.04 4.66
C THR A 66 4.60 -9.40 5.79
N ALA A 67 5.90 -9.15 5.60
CA ALA A 67 6.92 -9.38 6.62
C ALA A 67 6.75 -8.45 7.83
N LEU A 68 6.45 -7.16 7.60
CA LEU A 68 6.14 -6.19 8.66
C LEU A 68 4.94 -6.64 9.49
N LEU A 69 3.83 -7.01 8.84
CA LEU A 69 2.62 -7.46 9.52
C LEU A 69 2.87 -8.74 10.33
N ARG A 70 3.63 -9.70 9.78
CA ARG A 70 4.02 -10.92 10.49
C ARG A 70 4.87 -10.59 11.73
N ARG A 71 5.86 -9.70 11.62
CA ARG A 71 6.66 -9.23 12.78
C ARG A 71 5.82 -8.54 13.84
N ALA A 72 4.79 -7.81 13.43
CA ALA A 72 3.83 -7.17 14.33
C ALA A 72 2.81 -8.15 14.95
N GLY A 73 2.86 -9.45 14.59
CA GLY A 73 2.04 -10.52 15.15
C GLY A 73 0.73 -10.79 14.40
N TYR A 74 0.60 -10.31 13.17
CA TYR A 74 -0.58 -10.55 12.32
C TYR A 74 -0.37 -11.73 11.35
N ASP A 75 -0.01 -12.92 11.83
CA ASP A 75 0.27 -14.06 10.93
C ASP A 75 -1.00 -14.72 10.36
N LYS A 76 -2.14 -14.58 11.06
CA LYS A 76 -3.40 -15.20 10.66
C LYS A 76 -3.94 -14.57 9.38
N GLY A 77 -4.07 -15.37 8.32
CA GLY A 77 -4.66 -14.95 7.04
C GLY A 77 -3.67 -14.32 6.06
N LEU A 78 -2.42 -14.03 6.47
CA LEU A 78 -1.40 -13.60 5.53
C LEU A 78 -0.98 -14.74 4.57
N PRO A 79 -0.63 -14.43 3.32
CA PRO A 79 -0.10 -15.40 2.39
C PRO A 79 1.18 -16.05 2.94
N LYS A 80 1.23 -17.38 2.83
CA LYS A 80 2.37 -18.20 3.29
C LYS A 80 3.30 -18.60 2.14
N PHE A 81 2.80 -18.59 0.92
CA PHE A 81 3.54 -18.95 -0.28
C PHE A 81 3.88 -17.69 -1.10
N SER A 82 5.00 -17.76 -1.81
CA SER A 82 5.50 -16.67 -2.64
C SER A 82 5.56 -17.12 -4.10
N LEU A 83 4.98 -16.30 -4.97
CA LEU A 83 5.13 -16.36 -6.43
C LEU A 83 6.03 -15.21 -6.93
N ALA A 84 6.83 -14.60 -6.05
CA ALA A 84 7.70 -13.48 -6.38
C ALA A 84 8.97 -13.91 -7.15
N SER A 85 8.80 -14.60 -8.28
CA SER A 85 9.86 -15.02 -9.19
C SER A 85 9.51 -14.64 -10.63
N PRO A 86 10.47 -14.56 -11.57
CA PRO A 86 10.16 -14.27 -12.97
C PRO A 86 9.15 -15.24 -13.60
N LEU A 87 9.22 -16.53 -13.25
CA LEU A 87 8.23 -17.52 -13.68
C LEU A 87 6.86 -17.28 -13.03
N GLY A 88 6.85 -16.95 -11.74
CA GLY A 88 5.63 -16.59 -11.00
C GLY A 88 4.96 -15.32 -11.54
N ASP A 89 5.74 -14.35 -12.01
CA ASP A 89 5.22 -13.15 -12.66
C ASP A 89 4.50 -13.49 -13.98
N ALA A 90 5.13 -14.33 -14.82
CA ALA A 90 4.53 -14.77 -16.08
C ALA A 90 3.22 -15.53 -15.83
N LEU A 91 3.21 -16.44 -14.85
CA LEU A 91 2.01 -17.16 -14.42
C LEU A 91 0.93 -16.19 -13.92
N THR A 92 1.29 -15.25 -13.04
CA THR A 92 0.35 -14.26 -12.49
C THR A 92 -0.26 -13.39 -13.61
N LYS A 93 0.56 -12.98 -14.58
CA LYS A 93 0.11 -12.23 -15.76
C LYS A 93 -0.80 -13.07 -16.64
N GLY A 94 -0.54 -14.36 -16.83
CA GLY A 94 -1.43 -15.29 -17.55
C GLY A 94 -2.77 -15.48 -16.85
N LEU A 95 -2.76 -15.72 -15.54
CA LEU A 95 -3.98 -15.90 -14.74
C LEU A 95 -4.79 -14.60 -14.60
N SER A 96 -4.17 -13.44 -14.78
CA SER A 96 -4.83 -12.14 -14.73
C SER A 96 -5.96 -11.96 -15.76
N TYR A 97 -5.99 -12.76 -16.83
CA TYR A 97 -7.06 -12.74 -17.84
C TYR A 97 -8.35 -13.41 -17.35
N LEU A 98 -8.25 -14.24 -16.30
CA LEU A 98 -9.40 -14.88 -15.65
C LEU A 98 -9.99 -14.02 -14.52
N GLN A 99 -9.30 -12.93 -14.17
CA GLN A 99 -9.71 -12.01 -13.12
C GLN A 99 -10.62 -10.90 -13.69
N PRO A 100 -11.39 -10.21 -12.83
CA PRO A 100 -12.09 -8.98 -13.21
C PRO A 100 -11.18 -7.99 -13.92
N ARG A 101 -11.74 -7.24 -14.88
CA ARG A 101 -10.96 -6.44 -15.85
C ARG A 101 -10.01 -5.43 -15.19
N ASP A 102 -10.45 -4.80 -14.11
CA ASP A 102 -9.69 -3.85 -13.29
C ASP A 102 -8.50 -4.52 -12.60
N VAL A 103 -8.74 -5.59 -11.85
CA VAL A 103 -7.71 -6.38 -11.17
C VAL A 103 -6.72 -6.96 -12.17
N GLY A 104 -7.22 -7.56 -13.25
CA GLY A 104 -6.40 -8.15 -14.30
C GLY A 104 -5.48 -7.12 -14.96
N THR A 105 -5.99 -5.93 -15.26
CA THR A 105 -5.20 -4.85 -15.87
C THR A 105 -4.13 -4.35 -14.91
N TYR A 106 -4.47 -4.17 -13.63
CA TYR A 106 -3.51 -3.79 -12.59
C TYR A 106 -2.38 -4.81 -12.47
N LEU A 107 -2.70 -6.10 -12.39
CA LEU A 107 -1.71 -7.17 -12.31
C LEU A 107 -0.77 -7.19 -13.52
N ARG A 108 -1.28 -7.07 -14.75
CA ARG A 108 -0.43 -7.08 -15.96
C ARG A 108 0.55 -5.92 -16.03
N THR A 109 0.14 -4.75 -15.54
CA THR A 109 0.92 -3.51 -15.63
C THR A 109 1.93 -3.36 -14.49
N HIS A 110 1.69 -3.95 -13.32
CA HIS A 110 2.52 -3.75 -12.13
C HIS A 110 3.33 -4.98 -11.71
N VAL A 111 2.88 -6.21 -12.00
CA VAL A 111 3.59 -7.42 -11.55
C VAL A 111 4.99 -7.52 -12.16
N GLY A 112 5.95 -7.78 -11.28
CA GLY A 112 7.35 -7.94 -11.60
C GLY A 112 8.13 -6.62 -11.70
N ARG A 113 7.46 -5.49 -11.46
CA ARG A 113 8.09 -4.16 -11.49
C ARG A 113 8.33 -3.66 -10.08
N ASP A 114 9.59 -3.37 -9.79
CA ASP A 114 9.95 -2.58 -8.62
C ASP A 114 10.27 -1.15 -9.07
N TRP A 115 9.57 -0.18 -8.48
CA TRP A 115 9.70 1.22 -8.83
C TRP A 115 9.96 2.04 -7.58
N GLY A 116 10.88 2.99 -7.71
CA GLY A 116 11.14 4.00 -6.69
C GLY A 116 10.34 5.27 -6.94
N VAL A 117 10.30 6.13 -5.93
CA VAL A 117 9.75 7.48 -6.01
C VAL A 117 10.73 8.47 -5.45
N ASP A 118 10.79 9.65 -6.08
CA ASP A 118 11.49 10.80 -5.55
C ASP A 118 10.46 11.82 -5.05
N ASN A 119 10.40 11.99 -3.73
CA ASN A 119 9.59 13.00 -3.05
C ASN A 119 10.41 14.25 -2.68
N GLY A 120 11.65 14.37 -3.16
CA GLY A 120 12.55 15.46 -2.80
C GLY A 120 12.00 16.83 -3.17
N LYS A 121 11.20 16.95 -4.25
CA LYS A 121 10.55 18.22 -4.61
C LYS A 121 9.58 18.69 -3.52
N ILE A 122 8.71 17.80 -3.04
CA ILE A 122 7.68 18.17 -2.05
C ILE A 122 8.31 18.46 -0.68
N THR A 123 9.38 17.74 -0.31
CA THR A 123 10.16 18.04 0.88
C THR A 123 10.85 19.40 0.80
N ARG A 124 11.54 19.71 -0.31
CA ARG A 124 12.28 20.97 -0.47
C ARG A 124 11.39 22.19 -0.60
N GLU A 125 10.31 22.10 -1.38
CA GLU A 125 9.49 23.27 -1.71
C GLU A 125 8.32 23.49 -0.75
N LEU A 126 7.74 22.42 -0.18
CA LEU A 126 6.58 22.53 0.73
C LEU A 126 6.95 22.26 2.20
N GLY A 127 8.23 21.98 2.49
CA GLY A 127 8.70 21.68 3.84
C GLY A 127 8.01 20.46 4.44
N MET A 128 7.74 19.45 3.60
CA MET A 128 7.06 18.22 4.01
C MET A 128 8.03 17.24 4.65
N GLU A 129 7.63 16.75 5.83
CA GLU A 129 8.23 15.60 6.50
C GLU A 129 7.19 14.49 6.58
N PHE A 130 7.53 13.32 6.07
CA PHE A 130 6.61 12.19 6.03
C PHE A 130 6.75 11.30 7.25
N ARG A 131 5.61 10.80 7.73
CA ARG A 131 5.56 9.75 8.76
C ARG A 131 6.21 8.47 8.26
N ALA A 132 6.71 7.68 9.21
CA ALA A 132 7.33 6.40 8.90
C ALA A 132 6.30 5.44 8.29
N MET A 133 6.59 4.89 7.11
CA MET A 133 5.67 3.99 6.40
C MET A 133 5.23 2.79 7.25
N ASP A 134 6.14 2.23 8.04
CA ASP A 134 5.87 1.09 8.89
C ASP A 134 4.84 1.45 10.00
N GLU A 135 4.95 2.65 10.59
CA GLU A 135 3.98 3.17 11.55
C GLU A 135 2.62 3.39 10.89
N THR A 136 2.59 4.04 9.73
CA THR A 136 1.35 4.29 8.96
C THR A 136 0.60 3.00 8.63
N ILE A 137 1.32 1.95 8.20
CA ILE A 137 0.71 0.64 7.91
C ILE A 137 0.10 0.04 9.18
N LEU A 138 0.83 0.06 10.30
CA LEU A 138 0.37 -0.51 11.56
C LEU A 138 -0.80 0.28 12.17
N ASP A 139 -0.78 1.60 12.07
CA ASP A 139 -1.88 2.47 12.48
C ASP A 139 -3.15 2.17 11.68
N ALA A 140 -3.04 2.00 10.36
CA ALA A 140 -4.17 1.64 9.51
C ALA A 140 -4.76 0.28 9.88
N VAL A 141 -3.92 -0.71 10.20
CA VAL A 141 -4.38 -2.03 10.65
C VAL A 141 -5.10 -1.94 12.00
N LYS A 142 -4.52 -1.25 12.98
CA LYS A 142 -5.16 -1.06 14.30
C LYS A 142 -6.50 -0.34 14.20
N ASP A 143 -6.60 0.67 13.33
CA ASP A 143 -7.87 1.36 13.09
C ASP A 143 -8.90 0.41 12.45
N MET A 144 -8.51 -0.40 11.47
CA MET A 144 -9.40 -1.42 10.90
C MET A 144 -9.86 -2.46 11.92
N GLU A 145 -9.01 -2.89 12.85
CA GLU A 145 -9.41 -3.77 13.96
C GLU A 145 -10.41 -3.08 14.88
N ARG A 146 -10.13 -1.82 15.27
CA ARG A 146 -11.01 -1.01 16.13
C ARG A 146 -12.42 -0.89 15.55
N TRP A 147 -12.55 -0.73 14.24
CA TRP A 147 -13.84 -0.60 13.55
C TRP A 147 -14.46 -1.95 13.13
N GLY A 148 -13.83 -3.08 13.47
CA GLY A 148 -14.35 -4.42 13.20
C GLY A 148 -14.24 -4.86 11.73
N HIS A 149 -13.35 -4.24 10.96
CA HIS A 149 -13.07 -4.64 9.58
C HIS A 149 -12.03 -5.75 9.48
N LEU A 150 -11.23 -5.93 10.53
CA LEU A 150 -10.29 -7.03 10.71
C LEU A 150 -10.59 -7.76 12.02
N PRO A 151 -10.37 -9.09 12.07
CA PRO A 151 -10.42 -9.80 13.34
C PRO A 151 -9.33 -9.27 14.26
N ALA A 152 -9.64 -9.12 15.54
CA ALA A 152 -8.65 -8.72 16.54
C ALA A 152 -7.49 -9.73 16.55
N LYS A 153 -6.28 -9.20 16.76
CA LYS A 153 -5.07 -9.98 17.00
C LYS A 153 -5.33 -11.06 18.05
N ALA A 154 -5.09 -12.32 17.65
CA ALA A 154 -5.18 -13.48 18.52
C ALA A 154 -4.00 -13.55 19.50
#